data_AF-A0A438EB23-F1
#
_entry.id   AF-A0A438EB23-F1
#
_cell.length_a   1.000
_cell.length_b   1.000
_cell.length_c   1.000
_cell.angle_alpha   90.00
_cell.angle_beta   90.00
_cell.angle_gamma   90.00
#
_symmetry.space_group_name_H-M   'P 1'
#
loop_
_entity.id
_entity.type
_entity.pdbx_description
1 polymer ?
#
loop_
_entity_poly.entity_id
_entity_poly.type
_entity_poly.pdbx_seq_one_letter_code
_entity_poly.pdbx_strand_id
1 'polypeptide(L)'
;MSLRVLNPNAEVLNKSAALHMNINAAKGLQDVLKTNLGPKGTIKMLVGGAGDIKLTKDGNTLLKEMNLPSPHLNLFPFEPGFKQIQNPTAIMIARTAVAQDDTSGDGTTSTVLFIGELMKQSERYIDEGMHPRVLVDGFEIAKRATLQFLEKFKTPVVMGDEPDKEILKMVARTTLRTKLYEAMADQLTDIVVNAVLCIRKPEEGIDLFMVEIMHMRHKFDVDTRLVYSSTTVDL
;
A
#
# COMPACT_ATOMS: atom_id res chain seq x y z
N MET A 1 11.54 -35.35 18.83
CA MET A 1 10.27 -35.33 19.58
C MET A 1 9.28 -34.47 18.81
N SER A 2 8.10 -35.00 18.48
CA SER A 2 7.07 -34.20 17.80
C SER A 2 6.56 -33.11 18.74
N LEU A 3 6.38 -31.88 18.28
CA LEU A 3 5.93 -30.74 19.09
C LEU A 3 4.60 -31.02 19.84
N ARG A 4 3.77 -31.91 19.27
CA ARG A 4 2.53 -32.41 19.88
C ARG A 4 2.73 -33.19 21.18
N VAL A 5 3.94 -33.71 21.41
CA VAL A 5 4.32 -34.39 22.67
C VAL A 5 4.51 -33.36 23.80
N LEU A 6 4.92 -32.13 23.46
CA LEU A 6 5.13 -31.04 24.43
C LEU A 6 3.84 -30.26 24.71
N ASN A 7 3.01 -30.06 23.69
CA ASN A 7 1.72 -29.40 23.84
C ASN A 7 0.66 -30.10 22.97
N PRO A 8 -0.31 -30.82 23.57
CA PRO A 8 -1.37 -31.52 22.84
C PRO A 8 -2.28 -30.59 22.03
N ASN A 9 -2.42 -29.33 22.43
CA ASN A 9 -3.28 -28.34 21.78
C ASN A 9 -2.54 -27.55 20.69
N ALA A 10 -1.27 -27.84 20.43
CA ALA A 10 -0.51 -27.13 19.39
C ALA A 10 -0.90 -27.61 17.98
N GLU A 11 -1.42 -26.69 17.18
CA GLU A 11 -1.56 -26.88 15.74
C GLU A 11 -0.20 -26.70 15.06
N VAL A 12 0.25 -27.73 14.34
CA VAL A 12 1.53 -27.72 13.62
C VAL A 12 1.28 -28.14 12.19
N LEU A 13 1.75 -27.32 11.26
CA LEU A 13 1.77 -27.62 9.84
C LEU A 13 3.11 -28.24 9.45
N ASN A 14 3.05 -29.28 8.61
CA ASN A 14 4.25 -29.88 8.03
C ASN A 14 4.97 -28.88 7.11
N LYS A 15 6.29 -29.06 6.92
CA LYS A 15 7.14 -28.13 6.14
C LYS A 15 6.57 -27.76 4.76
N SER A 16 6.18 -28.75 3.95
CA SER A 16 5.60 -28.51 2.63
C SER A 16 4.21 -27.86 2.71
N ALA A 17 3.35 -28.32 3.64
CA ALA A 17 2.04 -27.74 3.85
C ALA A 17 2.11 -26.26 4.27
N ALA A 18 3.06 -25.90 5.16
CA ALA A 18 3.31 -24.53 5.57
C ALA A 18 3.76 -23.65 4.38
N LEU A 19 4.62 -24.17 3.51
CA LEU A 19 5.09 -23.47 2.32
C LEU A 19 3.94 -23.15 1.35
N HIS A 20 3.11 -24.15 1.02
CA HIS A 20 1.94 -23.93 0.16
C HIS A 20 0.90 -23.02 0.83
N MET A 21 0.70 -23.12 2.14
CA MET A 21 -0.19 -22.22 2.87
C MET A 21 0.25 -20.75 2.76
N ASN A 22 1.56 -20.50 2.84
CA ASN A 22 2.14 -19.16 2.72
C ASN A 22 1.96 -18.59 1.31
N ILE A 23 2.27 -19.40 0.30
CA ILE A 23 2.12 -19.02 -1.12
C ILE A 23 0.64 -18.74 -1.43
N ASN A 24 -0.28 -19.59 -0.98
CA ASN A 24 -1.71 -19.42 -1.18
C ASN A 24 -2.26 -18.15 -0.50
N ALA A 25 -1.75 -17.79 0.68
CA ALA A 25 -2.11 -16.52 1.30
C ALA A 25 -1.64 -15.31 0.48
N ALA A 26 -0.40 -15.33 -0.01
CA ALA A 26 0.14 -14.24 -0.83
C ALA A 26 -0.66 -14.08 -2.14
N LYS A 27 -0.98 -15.19 -2.82
CA LYS A 27 -1.82 -15.21 -4.03
C LYS A 27 -3.23 -14.71 -3.75
N GLY A 28 -3.85 -15.15 -2.65
CA GLY A 28 -5.19 -14.71 -2.27
C GLY A 28 -5.24 -13.19 -2.06
N LEU A 29 -4.22 -12.62 -1.41
CA LEU A 29 -4.14 -11.18 -1.21
C LEU A 29 -3.89 -10.41 -2.52
N GLN A 30 -3.04 -10.96 -3.39
CA GLN A 30 -2.82 -10.45 -4.74
C GLN A 30 -4.11 -10.42 -5.55
N ASP A 31 -4.91 -11.49 -5.53
CA ASP A 31 -6.17 -11.56 -6.27
C ASP A 31 -7.22 -10.57 -5.80
N VAL A 32 -7.23 -10.24 -4.51
CA VAL A 32 -8.11 -9.20 -3.96
C VAL A 32 -7.63 -7.81 -4.41
N LEU A 33 -6.32 -7.54 -4.37
CA LEU A 33 -5.77 -6.21 -4.63
C LEU A 33 -5.52 -5.90 -6.11
N LYS A 34 -5.44 -6.90 -6.99
CA LYS A 34 -5.11 -6.68 -8.41
C LYS A 34 -6.11 -5.77 -9.12
N THR A 35 -7.36 -5.81 -8.70
CA THR A 35 -8.43 -4.99 -9.29
C THR A 35 -8.28 -3.51 -8.96
N ASN A 36 -7.50 -3.16 -7.92
CA ASN A 36 -7.32 -1.78 -7.48
C ASN A 36 -6.17 -1.06 -8.20
N LEU A 37 -5.30 -1.80 -8.88
CA LEU A 37 -4.09 -1.24 -9.48
C LEU A 37 -4.41 -0.34 -10.68
N GLY A 38 -3.78 0.84 -10.70
CA GLY A 38 -3.81 1.77 -11.83
C GLY A 38 -5.05 2.65 -11.90
N PRO A 39 -5.10 3.63 -12.83
CA PRO A 39 -6.19 4.61 -12.91
C PRO A 39 -7.54 3.96 -13.24
N LYS A 40 -7.55 2.88 -14.03
CA LYS A 40 -8.76 2.10 -14.35
C LYS A 40 -9.12 1.04 -13.31
N GLY A 41 -8.40 0.98 -12.19
CA GLY A 41 -8.71 0.09 -11.09
C GLY A 41 -10.07 0.39 -10.45
N THR A 42 -10.73 -0.65 -9.96
CA THR A 42 -12.02 -0.60 -9.28
C THR A 42 -11.89 -0.02 -7.88
N ILE A 43 -12.88 0.76 -7.45
CA ILE A 43 -13.02 1.20 -6.06
C ILE A 43 -13.69 0.08 -5.26
N LYS A 44 -13.21 -0.20 -4.04
CA LYS A 44 -13.85 -1.17 -3.14
C LYS A 44 -14.67 -0.44 -2.09
N MET A 45 -15.89 -0.94 -1.89
CA MET A 45 -16.74 -0.54 -0.77
C MET A 45 -16.54 -1.54 0.36
N LEU A 46 -16.09 -1.04 1.50
CA LEU A 46 -15.95 -1.79 2.74
C LEU A 46 -17.10 -1.37 3.65
N VAL A 47 -17.83 -2.35 4.17
CA VAL A 47 -18.90 -2.13 5.15
C VAL A 47 -18.42 -2.73 6.46
N GLY A 48 -18.21 -1.87 7.45
CA GLY A 48 -17.83 -2.28 8.80
C GLY A 48 -19.00 -2.95 9.53
N GLY A 49 -18.71 -3.71 10.59
CA GLY A 49 -19.74 -4.40 11.38
C GLY A 49 -20.77 -3.45 12.04
N ALA A 50 -20.42 -2.18 12.24
CA ALA A 50 -21.32 -1.13 12.73
C ALA A 50 -22.13 -0.43 11.62
N GLY A 51 -21.99 -0.88 10.36
CA GLY A 51 -22.63 -0.25 9.20
C GLY A 51 -21.90 0.98 8.65
N ASP A 52 -20.69 1.28 9.11
CA ASP A 52 -19.84 2.33 8.53
C ASP A 52 -19.39 1.92 7.12
N ILE A 53 -19.51 2.83 6.15
CA ILE A 53 -19.21 2.56 4.74
C ILE A 53 -17.97 3.36 4.36
N LYS A 54 -16.90 2.65 4.02
CA LYS A 54 -15.66 3.24 3.51
C LYS A 54 -15.46 2.85 2.06
N LEU A 55 -15.35 3.84 1.19
CA LEU A 55 -14.96 3.67 -0.20
C LEU A 55 -13.46 3.91 -0.31
N THR A 56 -12.71 2.90 -0.77
CA THR A 56 -11.27 3.09 -0.97
C THR A 56 -10.76 2.31 -2.17
N LYS A 57 -9.79 2.93 -2.84
CA LYS A 57 -8.95 2.29 -3.84
C LYS A 57 -7.54 2.01 -3.31
N ASP A 58 -7.18 2.67 -2.22
CA ASP A 58 -5.87 2.51 -1.61
C ASP A 58 -5.73 1.14 -0.96
N GLY A 59 -4.60 0.49 -1.23
CA GLY A 59 -4.26 -0.82 -0.69
C GLY A 59 -4.00 -0.75 0.81
N ASN A 60 -3.38 0.32 1.33
CA ASN A 60 -3.08 0.42 2.75
C ASN A 60 -4.35 0.48 3.60
N THR A 61 -5.29 1.36 3.22
CA THR A 61 -6.58 1.50 3.88
C THR A 61 -7.35 0.18 3.83
N LEU A 62 -7.40 -0.47 2.66
CA LEU A 62 -8.08 -1.76 2.52
C LEU A 62 -7.47 -2.83 3.43
N LEU A 63 -6.14 -2.91 3.49
CA LEU A 63 -5.45 -3.87 4.33
C LEU A 63 -5.69 -3.59 5.81
N LYS A 64 -5.59 -2.33 6.26
CA LYS A 64 -5.86 -1.95 7.66
C LYS A 64 -7.27 -2.38 8.11
N GLU A 65 -8.28 -2.10 7.31
CA GLU A 65 -9.67 -2.45 7.63
C GLU A 65 -9.93 -3.97 7.57
N MET A 66 -9.24 -4.72 6.70
CA MET A 66 -9.34 -6.19 6.63
C MET A 66 -8.55 -6.92 7.72
N ASN A 67 -7.45 -6.32 8.20
CA ASN A 67 -6.54 -6.93 9.18
C ASN A 67 -6.90 -6.57 10.63
N LEU A 68 -7.68 -5.52 10.87
CA LEU A 68 -8.05 -5.12 12.22
C LEU A 68 -9.02 -6.16 12.81
N PRO A 69 -8.64 -6.89 13.87
CA PRO A 69 -9.64 -7.53 14.70
C PRO A 69 -10.45 -6.38 15.31
N SER A 70 -11.70 -6.21 14.88
CA SER A 70 -12.65 -5.36 15.60
C SER A 70 -12.58 -5.74 17.09
N PRO A 71 -12.13 -4.86 18.00
CA PRO A 71 -11.97 -5.22 19.41
C PRO A 71 -13.30 -5.50 20.12
N HIS A 72 -14.44 -5.35 19.44
CA HIS A 72 -15.75 -5.17 20.08
C HIS A 72 -16.92 -5.97 19.47
N LEU A 73 -16.69 -7.01 18.67
CA LEU A 73 -17.84 -7.82 18.22
C LEU A 73 -17.54 -9.30 17.99
N ASN A 74 -17.16 -9.99 19.07
CA ASN A 74 -17.36 -11.44 19.19
C ASN A 74 -18.74 -11.75 19.80
N LEU A 75 -19.82 -11.11 19.33
CA LEU A 75 -21.16 -11.31 19.93
C LEU A 75 -22.25 -11.86 19.00
N PHE A 76 -22.01 -12.06 17.70
CA PHE A 76 -23.02 -12.65 16.82
C PHE A 76 -22.43 -13.69 15.86
N PRO A 77 -22.84 -14.97 15.95
CA PRO A 77 -22.43 -16.02 15.04
C PRO A 77 -23.43 -16.10 13.88
N PHE A 78 -23.44 -15.13 12.97
CA PHE A 78 -24.30 -15.23 11.79
C PHE A 78 -23.71 -14.46 10.60
N GLU A 79 -22.72 -15.07 9.94
CA GLU A 79 -22.60 -15.18 8.47
C GLU A 79 -21.23 -15.77 8.09
N PRO A 80 -21.17 -16.85 7.29
CA PRO A 80 -19.91 -17.37 6.76
C PRO A 80 -19.55 -16.60 5.50
N GLY A 81 -19.07 -15.36 5.63
CA GLY A 81 -18.71 -14.52 4.48
C GLY A 81 -17.44 -13.68 4.67
N PHE A 82 -17.09 -13.34 5.90
CA PHE A 82 -15.95 -12.46 6.18
C PHE A 82 -14.74 -13.27 6.63
N LYS A 83 -13.91 -13.65 5.65
CA LYS A 83 -12.64 -14.35 5.91
C LYS A 83 -11.67 -13.36 6.54
N GLN A 84 -11.64 -13.30 7.88
CA GLN A 84 -10.54 -12.67 8.61
C GLN A 84 -9.22 -13.19 8.02
N ILE A 85 -8.21 -12.32 7.94
CA ILE A 85 -6.86 -12.72 7.56
C ILE A 85 -6.28 -13.56 8.72
N GLN A 86 -6.71 -14.81 8.80
CA GLN A 86 -6.29 -15.81 9.79
C GLN A 86 -4.87 -16.31 9.50
N ASN A 87 -4.36 -16.07 8.29
CA ASN A 87 -3.04 -16.53 7.89
C ASN A 87 -1.96 -15.52 8.37
N PRO A 88 -1.03 -15.93 9.25
CA PRO A 88 0.06 -15.07 9.73
C PRO A 88 0.89 -14.45 8.60
N THR A 89 1.04 -15.16 7.48
CA THR A 89 1.79 -14.70 6.32
C THR A 89 1.13 -13.50 5.65
N ALA A 90 -0.20 -13.48 5.54
CA ALA A 90 -0.91 -12.35 4.97
C ALA A 90 -0.85 -11.12 5.90
N ILE A 91 -0.82 -11.33 7.23
CA ILE A 91 -0.56 -10.24 8.19
C ILE A 91 0.83 -9.65 7.98
N MET A 92 1.86 -10.48 7.76
CA MET A 92 3.22 -10.04 7.51
C MET A 92 3.33 -9.22 6.20
N ILE A 93 2.65 -9.66 5.14
CA ILE A 93 2.58 -8.93 3.87
C ILE A 93 1.84 -7.59 4.07
N ALA A 94 0.73 -7.59 4.80
CA ALA A 94 -0.01 -6.37 5.10
C ALA A 94 0.84 -5.35 5.87
N ARG A 95 1.61 -5.79 6.88
CA ARG A 95 2.55 -4.92 7.61
C ARG A 95 3.63 -4.33 6.72
N THR A 96 4.10 -5.10 5.73
CA THR A 96 5.07 -4.62 4.75
C THR A 96 4.46 -3.51 3.88
N ALA A 97 3.19 -3.63 3.50
CA ALA A 97 2.47 -2.59 2.77
C ALA A 97 2.26 -1.32 3.63
N VAL A 98 1.95 -1.47 4.92
CA VAL A 98 1.86 -0.33 5.85
C VAL A 98 3.21 0.39 5.96
N ALA A 99 4.31 -0.35 6.12
CA ALA A 99 5.65 0.23 6.19
C ALA A 99 6.06 0.94 4.87
N GLN A 100 5.60 0.45 3.73
CA GLN A 100 5.78 1.12 2.44
C GLN A 100 5.02 2.45 2.39
N ASP A 101 3.80 2.48 2.91
CA ASP A 101 3.00 3.71 3.02
C ASP A 101 3.68 4.73 3.94
N ASP A 102 4.16 4.30 5.10
CA ASP A 102 4.79 5.19 6.08
C ASP A 102 6.09 5.81 5.56
N THR A 103 6.83 5.11 4.68
CA THR A 103 8.11 5.57 4.14
C THR A 103 7.99 6.34 2.83
N SER A 104 7.07 5.93 1.95
CA SER A 104 6.97 6.49 0.59
C SER A 104 5.60 7.10 0.27
N GLY A 105 4.56 6.79 1.03
CA GLY A 105 3.19 7.30 0.83
C GLY A 105 2.48 6.79 -0.42
N ASP A 106 3.09 5.90 -1.22
CA ASP A 106 2.48 5.32 -2.42
C ASP A 106 3.03 3.91 -2.69
N GLY A 107 2.41 3.19 -3.62
CA GLY A 107 2.90 1.90 -4.09
C GLY A 107 2.59 0.71 -3.18
N THR A 108 1.73 0.88 -2.16
CA THR A 108 1.28 -0.19 -1.26
C THR A 108 0.70 -1.37 -2.02
N THR A 109 -0.22 -1.11 -2.95
CA THR A 109 -0.84 -2.13 -3.82
C THR A 109 0.21 -2.84 -4.67
N SER A 110 1.14 -2.09 -5.28
CA SER A 110 2.19 -2.65 -6.14
C SER A 110 3.11 -3.59 -5.37
N THR A 111 3.50 -3.23 -4.14
CA THR A 111 4.33 -4.08 -3.27
C THR A 111 3.66 -5.41 -2.97
N VAL A 112 2.37 -5.41 -2.63
CA VAL A 112 1.65 -6.66 -2.34
C VAL A 112 1.49 -7.52 -3.60
N LEU A 113 1.18 -6.89 -4.74
CA LEU A 113 1.08 -7.61 -6.01
C LEU A 113 2.42 -8.22 -6.43
N PHE A 114 3.52 -7.50 -6.21
CA PHE A 114 4.87 -7.97 -6.50
C PHE A 114 5.24 -9.17 -5.63
N ILE A 115 4.95 -9.13 -4.32
CA ILE A 115 5.17 -10.27 -3.42
C ILE A 115 4.33 -11.47 -3.84
N GLY A 116 3.05 -11.27 -4.17
CA GLY A 116 2.17 -12.35 -4.62
C GLY A 116 2.68 -13.03 -5.89
N GLU A 117 3.10 -12.24 -6.88
CA GLU A 117 3.62 -12.79 -8.13
C GLU A 117 4.97 -13.48 -7.95
N LEU A 118 5.88 -12.95 -7.12
CA LEU A 118 7.13 -13.62 -6.76
C LEU A 118 6.88 -14.99 -6.11
N MET A 119 5.92 -15.07 -5.18
CA MET A 119 5.55 -16.33 -4.52
C MET A 119 4.93 -17.32 -5.51
N LYS A 120 4.10 -16.84 -6.44
CA LYS A 120 3.50 -17.66 -7.51
C LYS A 120 4.54 -18.22 -8.47
N GLN A 121 5.53 -17.42 -8.89
CA GLN A 121 6.62 -17.93 -9.74
C GLN A 121 7.52 -18.89 -8.96
N SER A 122 7.76 -18.64 -7.67
CA SER A 122 8.56 -19.52 -6.81
C SER A 122 7.92 -20.90 -6.66
N GLU A 123 6.59 -20.98 -6.52
CA GLU A 123 5.86 -22.24 -6.39
C GLU A 123 6.16 -23.20 -7.54
N ARG A 124 6.18 -22.71 -8.79
CA ARG A 124 6.44 -23.53 -9.98
C ARG A 124 7.78 -24.25 -9.89
N TYR A 125 8.83 -23.55 -9.48
CA TYR A 125 10.17 -24.13 -9.33
C TYR A 125 10.28 -25.06 -8.12
N ILE A 126 9.54 -24.77 -7.05
CA ILE A 126 9.47 -25.63 -5.86
C ILE A 126 8.80 -26.96 -6.22
N ASP A 127 7.73 -26.93 -7.01
CA ASP A 127 7.01 -28.11 -7.48
C ASP A 127 7.88 -28.98 -8.42
N GLU A 128 8.80 -28.35 -9.18
CA GLU A 128 9.84 -29.03 -9.97
C GLU A 128 10.97 -29.66 -9.11
N GLY A 129 10.93 -29.46 -7.78
CA GLY A 129 11.88 -30.04 -6.83
C GLY A 129 13.07 -29.13 -6.48
N MET A 130 13.04 -27.86 -6.86
CA MET A 130 14.10 -26.91 -6.50
C MET A 130 14.05 -26.59 -5.00
N HIS A 131 15.21 -26.64 -4.34
CA HIS A 131 15.29 -26.28 -2.93
C HIS A 131 15.05 -24.76 -2.75
N PRO A 132 14.13 -24.30 -1.87
CA PRO A 132 13.77 -22.89 -1.73
C PRO A 132 14.94 -21.94 -1.45
N ARG A 133 16.03 -22.46 -0.86
CA ARG A 133 17.25 -21.67 -0.62
C ARG A 133 17.87 -21.14 -1.91
N VAL A 134 17.86 -21.95 -2.98
CA VAL A 134 18.42 -21.57 -4.28
C VAL A 134 17.61 -20.40 -4.89
N LEU A 135 16.29 -20.41 -4.73
CA LEU A 135 15.43 -19.30 -5.15
C LEU A 135 15.73 -18.01 -4.39
N VAL A 136 15.92 -18.10 -3.06
CA VAL A 136 16.28 -16.93 -2.25
C VAL A 136 17.61 -16.34 -2.69
N ASP A 137 18.62 -17.17 -2.91
CA ASP A 137 19.94 -16.70 -3.37
C ASP A 137 19.83 -16.08 -4.79
N GLY A 138 19.01 -16.66 -5.67
CA GLY A 138 18.69 -16.10 -6.98
C GLY A 138 18.00 -14.73 -6.92
N PHE A 139 17.03 -14.56 -6.02
CA PHE A 139 16.36 -13.27 -5.81
C PHE A 139 17.31 -12.20 -5.27
N GLU A 140 18.26 -12.56 -4.40
CA GLU A 140 19.23 -11.61 -3.88
C GLU A 140 20.20 -11.10 -4.97
N ILE A 141 20.62 -11.99 -5.87
CA ILE A 141 21.42 -11.63 -7.05
C ILE A 141 20.61 -10.73 -7.99
N ALA A 142 19.36 -11.12 -8.29
CA ALA A 142 18.47 -10.35 -9.14
C ALA A 142 18.19 -8.95 -8.58
N LYS A 143 17.92 -8.83 -7.27
CA LYS A 143 17.73 -7.54 -6.58
C LYS A 143 18.92 -6.62 -6.80
N ARG A 144 20.15 -7.12 -6.63
CA ARG A 144 21.37 -6.31 -6.81
C ARG A 144 21.51 -5.81 -8.25
N ALA A 145 21.27 -6.68 -9.23
CA ALA A 145 21.32 -6.32 -10.64
C ALA A 145 20.24 -5.28 -11.01
N THR A 146 19.01 -5.46 -10.50
CA THR A 146 17.90 -4.53 -10.72
C THR A 146 18.19 -3.15 -10.13
N LEU A 147 18.80 -3.06 -8.94
CA LEU A 147 19.20 -1.78 -8.35
C LEU A 147 20.28 -1.08 -9.18
N GLN A 148 21.28 -1.81 -9.67
CA GLN A 148 22.30 -1.26 -10.57
C GLN A 148 21.71 -0.77 -11.90
N PHE A 149 20.70 -1.46 -12.41
CA PHE A 149 19.97 -1.02 -13.60
C PHE A 149 19.13 0.22 -13.33
N LEU A 150 18.44 0.28 -12.19
CA LEU A 150 17.62 1.43 -11.79
C LEU A 150 18.45 2.72 -11.71
N GLU A 151 19.67 2.64 -11.19
CA GLU A 151 20.61 3.76 -11.13
C GLU A 151 21.01 4.29 -12.52
N LYS A 152 21.03 3.43 -13.55
CA LYS A 152 21.30 3.82 -14.94
C LYS A 152 20.05 4.29 -15.67
N PHE A 153 18.89 3.78 -15.28
CA PHE A 153 17.61 4.05 -15.93
C PHE A 153 16.95 5.33 -15.42
N LYS A 154 17.23 5.75 -14.17
CA LYS A 154 16.66 6.98 -13.62
C LYS A 154 17.11 8.19 -14.43
N THR A 155 16.16 9.06 -14.76
CA THR A 155 16.46 10.35 -15.38
C THR A 155 16.64 11.38 -14.27
N PRO A 156 17.82 12.00 -14.11
CA PRO A 156 18.01 13.03 -13.10
C PRO A 156 17.16 14.24 -13.45
N VAL A 157 16.32 14.67 -12.51
CA VAL A 157 15.58 15.94 -12.61
C VAL A 157 16.37 16.98 -11.84
N VAL A 158 16.76 18.07 -12.51
CA VAL A 158 17.48 19.18 -11.88
C VAL A 158 16.47 19.94 -11.01
N MET A 159 16.52 19.69 -9.71
CA MET A 159 15.80 20.48 -8.72
C MET A 159 16.71 21.63 -8.26
N GLY A 160 16.85 22.66 -9.10
CA GLY A 160 17.56 23.90 -8.73
C GLY A 160 16.78 24.75 -7.72
N ASP A 161 17.15 26.03 -7.61
CA ASP A 161 16.43 27.01 -6.80
C ASP A 161 14.96 27.12 -7.24
N GLU A 162 14.71 27.11 -8.56
CA GLU A 162 13.37 26.99 -9.14
C GLU A 162 13.15 25.57 -9.66
N PRO A 163 12.27 24.78 -9.02
CA PRO A 163 11.94 23.45 -9.50
C PRO A 163 10.99 23.57 -10.70
N ASP A 164 11.15 22.70 -11.68
CA ASP A 164 10.24 22.69 -12.82
C ASP A 164 8.84 22.27 -12.37
N LYS A 165 7.95 23.26 -12.28
CA LYS A 165 6.58 23.09 -11.81
C LYS A 165 5.82 22.10 -12.68
N GLU A 166 6.10 22.03 -13.98
CA GLU A 166 5.42 21.13 -14.89
C GLU A 166 5.78 19.67 -14.61
N ILE A 167 7.05 19.38 -14.30
CA ILE A 167 7.47 18.02 -13.91
C ILE A 167 6.78 17.62 -12.60
N LEU A 168 6.72 18.51 -11.61
CA LEU A 168 6.01 18.24 -10.34
C LEU A 168 4.52 18.00 -10.55
N LYS A 169 3.88 18.76 -11.46
CA LYS A 169 2.49 18.52 -11.85
C LYS A 169 2.31 17.16 -12.51
N MET A 170 3.23 16.75 -13.39
CA MET A 170 3.17 15.43 -14.03
C MET A 170 3.27 14.30 -12.98
N VAL A 171 4.14 14.44 -11.99
CA VAL A 171 4.27 13.47 -10.88
C VAL A 171 2.99 13.43 -10.05
N ALA A 172 2.51 14.58 -9.56
CA ALA A 172 1.29 14.66 -8.76
C ALA A 172 0.07 14.15 -9.52
N ARG A 173 -0.06 14.48 -10.80
CA ARG A 173 -1.14 13.97 -11.67
C ARG A 173 -1.10 12.46 -11.79
N THR A 174 0.09 11.86 -11.94
CA THR A 174 0.25 10.40 -12.04
C THR A 174 -0.26 9.71 -10.78
N THR A 175 0.13 10.20 -9.61
CA THR A 175 -0.32 9.66 -8.32
C THR A 175 -1.81 9.87 -8.09
N LEU A 176 -2.34 11.08 -8.30
CA LEU A 176 -3.75 11.42 -8.03
C LEU A 176 -4.73 10.67 -8.95
N ARG A 177 -4.39 10.51 -10.24
CA ARG A 177 -5.23 9.77 -11.20
C ARG A 177 -5.41 8.30 -10.83
N THR A 178 -4.55 7.73 -9.99
CA THR A 178 -4.77 6.38 -9.49
C THR A 178 -5.87 6.31 -8.44
N LYS A 179 -6.17 7.39 -7.71
CA LYS A 179 -7.15 7.38 -6.61
C LYS A 179 -8.46 8.08 -6.95
N LEU A 180 -8.42 9.08 -7.84
CA LEU A 180 -9.54 9.98 -8.12
C LEU A 180 -9.95 9.97 -9.60
N TYR A 181 -11.14 10.49 -9.88
CA TYR A 181 -11.60 10.75 -11.24
C TYR A 181 -10.73 11.81 -11.93
N GLU A 182 -10.58 11.71 -13.25
CA GLU A 182 -9.62 12.52 -14.01
C GLU A 182 -9.79 14.04 -13.82
N ALA A 183 -11.01 14.55 -13.94
CA ALA A 183 -11.30 15.97 -13.79
C ALA A 183 -10.92 16.50 -12.39
N MET A 184 -11.22 15.74 -11.34
CA MET A 184 -10.86 16.11 -9.97
C MET A 184 -9.35 16.01 -9.73
N ALA A 185 -8.71 14.95 -10.25
CA ALA A 185 -7.28 14.76 -10.12
C ALA A 185 -6.50 15.93 -10.75
N ASP A 186 -6.91 16.42 -11.92
CA ASP A 186 -6.25 17.53 -12.60
C ASP A 186 -6.39 18.84 -11.81
N GLN A 187 -7.56 19.13 -11.22
CA GLN A 187 -7.73 20.30 -10.35
C GLN A 187 -6.88 20.21 -9.07
N LEU A 188 -6.90 19.05 -8.40
CA LEU A 188 -6.11 18.84 -7.18
C LEU A 188 -4.62 18.84 -7.44
N THR A 189 -4.17 18.49 -8.65
CA THR A 189 -2.76 18.52 -9.03
C THR A 189 -2.17 19.92 -8.83
N ASP A 190 -2.85 20.97 -9.31
CA ASP A 190 -2.36 22.34 -9.14
C ASP A 190 -2.33 22.76 -7.67
N ILE A 191 -3.34 22.37 -6.89
CA ILE A 191 -3.45 22.66 -5.45
C ILE A 191 -2.30 22.00 -4.69
N VAL A 192 -2.05 20.70 -4.91
CA VAL A 192 -0.99 19.94 -4.23
C VAL A 192 0.38 20.48 -4.57
N VAL A 193 0.66 20.78 -5.85
CA VAL A 193 1.96 21.32 -6.26
C VAL A 193 2.19 22.71 -5.66
N ASN A 194 1.18 23.58 -5.66
CA ASN A 194 1.31 24.91 -5.04
C ASN A 194 1.51 24.81 -3.51
N ALA A 195 0.83 23.88 -2.84
CA ALA A 195 1.00 23.66 -1.40
C ALA A 195 2.44 23.20 -1.07
N VAL A 196 2.97 22.23 -1.82
CA VAL A 196 4.33 21.71 -1.64
C VAL A 196 5.39 22.78 -1.94
N LEU A 197 5.18 23.61 -2.96
CA LEU A 197 6.09 24.72 -3.26
C LEU A 197 6.07 25.81 -2.19
N CYS A 198 4.93 26.03 -1.53
CA CYS A 198 4.79 27.03 -0.47
C CYS A 198 5.57 26.65 0.81
N ILE A 199 5.65 25.36 1.12
CA ILE A 199 6.36 24.85 2.32
C ILE A 199 7.83 24.51 2.05
N ARG A 200 8.26 24.47 0.77
CA ARG A 200 9.62 24.12 0.40
C ARG A 200 10.60 25.17 0.93
N LYS A 201 11.53 24.70 1.76
CA LYS A 201 12.76 25.44 2.10
C LYS A 201 13.95 24.76 1.41
N PRO A 202 14.91 25.48 0.82
CA PRO A 202 15.99 24.88 0.04
C PRO A 202 16.87 23.90 0.83
N GLU A 203 17.04 24.11 2.14
CA GLU A 203 18.00 23.38 2.97
C GLU A 203 17.36 22.42 4.01
N GLU A 204 16.04 22.41 4.15
CA GLU A 204 15.33 21.55 5.12
C GLU A 204 14.49 20.48 4.41
N GLY A 205 14.29 19.35 5.09
CA GLY A 205 13.29 18.37 4.67
C GLY A 205 11.90 18.98 4.67
N ILE A 206 11.05 18.53 3.74
CA ILE A 206 9.67 19.02 3.65
C ILE A 206 8.90 18.51 4.87
N ASP A 207 8.40 19.44 5.67
CA ASP A 207 7.51 19.13 6.79
C ASP A 207 6.04 19.17 6.33
N LEU A 208 5.43 18.00 6.21
CA LEU A 208 4.03 17.86 5.83
C LEU A 208 3.07 18.34 6.91
N PHE A 209 3.50 18.51 8.18
CA PHE A 209 2.66 19.09 9.22
C PHE A 209 2.32 20.57 8.97
N MET A 210 3.07 21.25 8.09
CA MET A 210 2.73 22.61 7.65
C MET A 210 1.52 22.67 6.71
N VAL A 211 1.05 21.52 6.20
CA VAL A 211 -0.14 21.43 5.35
C VAL A 211 -1.30 20.84 6.14
N GLU A 212 -2.23 21.70 6.54
CA GLU A 212 -3.45 21.27 7.23
C GLU A 212 -4.55 20.91 6.23
N ILE A 213 -5.14 19.73 6.38
CA ILE A 213 -6.26 19.25 5.55
C ILE A 213 -7.57 19.45 6.33
N MET A 214 -8.34 20.48 5.96
CA MET A 214 -9.65 20.74 6.55
C MET A 214 -10.77 20.20 5.66
N HIS A 215 -11.61 19.33 6.22
CA HIS A 215 -12.78 18.79 5.53
C HIS A 215 -14.05 19.59 5.87
N MET A 216 -14.67 20.21 4.86
CA MET A 216 -15.98 20.83 5.00
C MET A 216 -17.04 19.95 4.33
N ARG A 217 -18.10 19.58 5.06
CA ARG A 217 -19.22 18.77 4.54
C ARG A 217 -20.24 19.57 3.73
N HIS A 218 -19.85 20.72 3.20
CA HIS A 218 -20.71 21.60 2.42
C HIS A 218 -20.18 21.70 0.99
N LYS A 219 -21.10 21.69 0.01
CA LYS A 219 -20.85 21.81 -1.44
C LYS A 219 -20.24 20.57 -2.12
N PHE A 220 -19.80 20.73 -3.37
CA PHE A 220 -19.27 19.66 -4.22
C PHE A 220 -17.77 19.45 -3.96
N ASP A 221 -17.30 18.24 -4.27
CA ASP A 221 -15.90 17.81 -4.24
C ASP A 221 -14.96 18.68 -5.08
N VAL A 222 -15.48 19.24 -6.18
CA VAL A 222 -14.80 20.20 -7.06
C VAL A 222 -14.55 21.57 -6.42
N ASP A 223 -15.10 21.88 -5.25
CA ASP A 223 -14.90 23.20 -4.61
C ASP A 223 -13.65 23.25 -3.71
N THR A 224 -12.82 22.21 -3.74
CA THR A 224 -11.57 22.16 -2.97
C THR A 224 -10.63 23.27 -3.41
N ARG A 225 -10.10 24.03 -2.45
CA ARG A 225 -9.20 25.18 -2.69
C ARG A 225 -8.02 25.19 -1.73
N LEU A 226 -6.88 25.66 -2.23
CA LEU A 226 -5.73 26.00 -1.39
C LEU A 226 -5.99 27.35 -0.70
N VAL A 227 -5.78 27.42 0.61
CA VAL A 227 -5.83 28.65 1.38
C VAL A 227 -4.44 28.92 1.93
N TYR A 228 -3.87 30.07 1.57
CA TYR A 228 -2.61 30.52 2.14
C TYR A 228 -2.90 31.16 3.48
N SER A 229 -2.41 30.53 4.55
CA SER A 229 -2.49 31.06 5.90
C SER A 229 -1.12 31.56 6.31
N SER A 230 -1.02 32.84 6.70
CA SER A 230 0.20 33.44 7.25
C SER A 230 0.24 33.36 8.77
N THR A 231 -0.56 32.48 9.39
CA THR A 231 -0.59 32.36 10.85
C THR A 231 0.68 31.66 11.33
N THR A 232 1.75 32.43 11.48
CA THR A 232 2.75 32.17 12.53
C THR A 232 1.95 32.20 13.82
N VAL A 233 1.56 31.03 14.33
CA VAL A 233 1.06 30.94 15.70
C VAL A 233 2.29 31.16 16.57
N ASP A 234 2.59 32.43 16.84
CA ASP A 234 3.47 32.81 17.93
C ASP A 234 2.83 32.27 19.21
N LEU A 235 3.42 31.19 19.74
CA LEU A 235 3.11 30.60 21.03
C LEU A 235 3.51 31.54 22.18
#